data_AF-A0A2P8H6U8-F1
#
_entry.id   AF-A0A2P8H6U8-F1
#
_cell.length_a   1.000
_cell.length_b   1.000
_cell.length_c   1.000
_cell.angle_alpha   90.00
_cell.angle_beta   90.00
_cell.angle_gamma   90.00
#
_symmetry.space_group_name_H-M   'P 1'
#
loop_
_entity.id
_entity.type
_entity.pdbx_description
1 polymer ?
#
loop_
_entity_poly.entity_id
_entity_poly.type
_entity_poly.pdbx_seq_one_letter_code
_entity_poly.pdbx_strand_id
1 'polypeptide(L)'
;MYLLTACSAPGPTEQDPAGGNSTQETTTSTSEPEANATGLDIPWAINKSGDGFYISERPGTVAFVNAAGKLTRQEVKFADPLATVPEAGFLGFVLKMILPIRKKRMAIMFMKKMGNR
;
A
#
# COMPACT_ATOMS: atom_id res chain seq x y z
N MET A 1 -20.77 18.83 -18.96
CA MET A 1 -19.71 19.34 -18.08
C MET A 1 -20.39 20.02 -16.91
N TYR A 2 -20.58 19.29 -15.82
CA TYR A 2 -21.23 19.78 -14.61
C TYR A 2 -20.14 20.17 -13.61
N LEU A 3 -20.09 21.46 -13.26
CA LEU A 3 -19.27 21.99 -12.17
C LEU A 3 -20.17 22.09 -10.95
N LEU A 4 -19.91 21.28 -9.92
CA LEU A 4 -20.60 21.39 -8.64
C LEU A 4 -19.78 22.33 -7.73
N THR A 5 -20.22 23.58 -7.64
CA THR A 5 -19.70 24.56 -6.69
C THR A 5 -20.62 24.61 -5.47
N ALA A 6 -20.16 24.12 -4.32
CA ALA A 6 -20.84 24.32 -3.04
C ALA A 6 -20.37 25.65 -2.44
N CYS A 7 -21.28 26.62 -2.33
CA CYS A 7 -21.06 27.88 -1.63
C CYS A 7 -22.01 27.89 -0.42
N SER A 8 -21.48 27.95 0.79
CA SER A 8 -22.27 28.17 2.01
C SER A 8 -21.85 29.50 2.61
N ALA A 9 -22.77 30.47 2.59
CA ALA A 9 -22.63 31.78 3.24
C ALA A 9 -22.83 31.65 4.76
N PRO A 10 -22.27 32.55 5.57
CA PRO A 10 -22.32 32.47 7.03
C PRO A 10 -23.65 33.01 7.60
N GLY A 11 -24.24 32.28 8.54
CA GLY A 11 -25.37 32.74 9.37
C GLY A 11 -24.89 33.39 10.69
N PRO A 12 -25.72 34.22 11.34
CA PRO A 12 -25.31 35.05 12.47
C PRO A 12 -25.24 34.30 13.80
N THR A 13 -24.36 34.79 14.66
CA THR A 13 -24.02 34.40 16.04
C THR A 13 -25.16 34.59 17.04
N GLU A 14 -25.35 33.60 17.93
CA GLU A 14 -25.86 33.78 19.30
C GLU A 14 -24.93 33.03 20.28
N GLN A 15 -24.53 33.72 21.35
CA GLN A 15 -23.58 33.26 22.38
C GLN A 15 -24.31 32.72 23.63
N ASP A 16 -23.87 31.52 24.05
CA ASP A 16 -23.60 31.04 25.44
C ASP A 16 -24.73 30.67 26.44
N PRO A 17 -24.47 29.83 27.50
CA PRO A 17 -23.18 29.28 27.99
C PRO A 17 -23.15 27.79 28.44
N ALA A 18 -21.94 27.35 28.80
CA ALA A 18 -21.59 26.33 29.82
C ALA A 18 -21.77 24.83 29.48
N GLY A 19 -20.69 24.23 28.97
CA GLY A 19 -20.48 22.79 28.97
C GLY A 19 -19.00 22.48 28.76
N GLY A 20 -18.23 22.47 29.84
CA GLY A 20 -16.82 22.11 29.80
C GLY A 20 -16.64 20.68 29.31
N ASN A 21 -16.09 20.52 28.11
CA ASN A 21 -15.32 19.33 27.77
C ASN A 21 -14.00 19.81 27.21
N SER A 22 -12.96 19.72 28.04
CA SER A 22 -11.58 19.84 27.60
C SER A 22 -11.37 18.76 26.55
N THR A 23 -11.48 19.15 25.27
CA THR A 23 -10.97 18.33 24.19
C THR A 23 -9.48 18.34 24.41
N GLN A 24 -8.98 17.30 25.07
CA GLN A 24 -7.58 16.95 25.09
C GLN A 24 -7.18 16.82 23.62
N GLU A 25 -6.64 17.91 23.10
CA GLU A 25 -5.89 17.94 21.87
C GLU A 25 -4.77 16.94 22.10
N THR A 26 -4.96 15.73 21.59
CA THR A 26 -3.88 14.75 21.52
C THR A 26 -2.89 15.42 20.59
N THR A 27 -1.84 16.00 21.18
CA THR A 27 -0.64 16.47 20.50
C THR A 27 -0.01 15.25 19.84
N THR A 28 -0.61 14.90 18.71
CA THR A 28 -0.16 13.84 17.84
C THR A 28 1.18 14.35 17.37
N SER A 29 2.25 13.73 17.88
CA SER A 29 3.61 14.08 17.52
C SER A 29 3.71 13.85 16.02
N THR A 30 3.58 14.91 15.23
CA THR A 30 3.73 14.85 13.77
C THR A 30 5.22 14.66 13.50
N SER A 31 5.70 13.43 13.65
CA SER A 31 7.01 13.05 13.15
C SER A 31 6.95 13.09 11.64
N GLU A 32 7.86 13.83 11.01
CA GLU A 32 7.98 13.81 9.56
C GLU A 32 8.28 12.38 9.08
N PRO A 33 7.61 11.89 8.02
CA PRO A 33 7.87 10.57 7.50
C PRO A 33 9.26 10.51 6.87
N GLU A 34 10.09 9.59 7.34
CA GLU A 34 11.40 9.28 6.75
C GLU A 34 11.27 8.16 5.70
N ALA A 35 11.96 8.29 4.57
CA ALA A 35 11.98 7.26 3.54
C ALA A 35 13.00 6.15 3.89
N ASN A 36 12.52 4.96 4.25
CA ASN A 36 13.39 3.81 4.55
C ASN A 36 13.99 3.12 3.31
N ALA A 37 13.42 3.33 2.12
CA ALA A 37 13.93 2.82 0.85
C ALA A 37 13.40 3.66 -0.32
N THR A 38 14.22 3.79 -1.37
CA THR A 38 13.89 4.55 -2.58
C THR A 38 14.14 3.71 -3.85
N GLY A 39 13.65 4.18 -5.00
CA GLY A 39 13.90 3.53 -6.29
C GLY A 39 13.11 2.25 -6.54
N LEU A 40 11.97 2.06 -5.88
CA LEU A 40 11.00 0.99 -6.17
C LEU A 40 10.30 1.26 -7.51
N ASP A 41 9.98 0.20 -8.25
CA ASP A 41 9.34 0.27 -9.55
C ASP A 41 7.85 -0.09 -9.45
N ILE A 42 7.00 0.94 -9.39
CA ILE A 42 5.54 0.84 -9.28
C ILE A 42 5.14 -0.19 -8.19
N PRO A 43 5.48 0.06 -6.90
CA PRO A 43 5.19 -0.86 -5.80
C PRO A 43 3.68 -1.00 -5.59
N TRP A 44 3.19 -2.23 -5.35
CA TRP A 44 1.76 -2.52 -5.24
C TRP A 44 1.33 -3.04 -3.86
N ALA A 45 2.02 -4.07 -3.34
CA ALA A 45 1.74 -4.63 -2.03
C ALA A 45 3.03 -4.87 -1.24
N ILE A 46 2.97 -4.76 0.09
CA ILE A 46 4.10 -4.94 1.00
C ILE A 46 3.80 -6.04 2.02
N ASN A 47 4.78 -6.90 2.26
CA ASN A 47 4.76 -7.97 3.26
C ASN A 47 5.97 -7.84 4.18
N LYS A 48 5.77 -7.77 5.49
CA LYS A 48 6.87 -7.82 6.46
C LYS A 48 7.21 -9.26 6.81
N SER A 49 8.51 -9.58 6.90
CA SER A 49 8.97 -10.86 7.43
C SER A 49 10.33 -10.68 8.11
N GLY A 50 10.40 -10.97 9.41
CA GLY A 50 11.55 -10.61 10.23
C GLY A 50 11.76 -9.09 10.20
N ASP A 51 13.01 -8.67 9.97
CA ASP A 51 13.43 -7.26 9.93
C ASP A 51 13.44 -6.66 8.52
N GLY A 52 12.81 -7.34 7.55
CA GLY A 52 12.76 -6.90 6.16
C GLY A 52 11.34 -6.86 5.59
N PHE A 53 11.24 -6.19 4.45
CA PHE A 53 10.02 -6.04 3.67
C PHE A 53 10.19 -6.67 2.30
N TYR A 54 9.16 -7.39 1.86
CA TYR A 54 9.02 -7.88 0.50
C TYR A 54 7.88 -7.13 -0.16
N ILE A 55 8.16 -6.49 -1.30
CA ILE A 55 7.25 -5.59 -2.00
C ILE A 55 7.04 -6.15 -3.41
N SER A 56 5.79 -6.33 -3.83
CA SER A 56 5.48 -6.62 -5.24
C SER A 56 5.64 -5.34 -6.06
N GLU A 57 6.39 -5.45 -7.14
CA GLU A 57 6.53 -4.40 -8.16
C GLU A 57 5.67 -4.81 -9.36
N ARG A 58 4.80 -3.90 -9.81
CA ARG A 58 3.80 -4.17 -10.86
C ARG A 58 4.36 -4.82 -12.14
N PRO A 59 5.59 -4.49 -12.60
CA PRO A 59 6.21 -5.11 -13.78
C PRO A 59 6.59 -6.58 -13.62
N GLY A 60 6.54 -7.14 -12.40
CA GLY A 60 6.74 -8.57 -12.17
C GLY A 60 7.95 -8.96 -11.32
N THR A 61 8.45 -8.04 -10.49
CA THR A 61 9.56 -8.31 -9.57
C THR A 61 9.10 -8.28 -8.11
N VAL A 62 9.82 -8.98 -7.24
CA VAL A 62 9.71 -8.79 -5.79
C VAL A 62 10.94 -8.02 -5.31
N ALA A 63 10.71 -6.79 -4.86
CA ALA A 63 11.69 -5.98 -4.17
C ALA A 63 11.81 -6.43 -2.71
N PHE A 64 13.01 -6.83 -2.28
CA PHE A 64 13.32 -7.06 -0.88
C PHE A 64 14.14 -5.90 -0.33
N VAL A 65 13.63 -5.29 0.74
CA VAL A 65 14.28 -4.22 1.50
C VAL A 65 14.67 -4.77 2.86
N ASN A 66 15.96 -4.76 3.18
CA ASN A 66 16.44 -5.20 4.49
C ASN A 66 16.35 -4.10 5.56
N ALA A 67 16.71 -4.42 6.80
CA ALA A 67 16.71 -3.48 7.93
C ALA A 67 17.59 -2.24 7.72
N ALA A 68 18.58 -2.31 6.82
CA ALA A 68 19.47 -1.18 6.49
C ALA A 68 18.96 -0.35 5.29
N GLY A 69 17.75 -0.61 4.79
CA GLY A 69 17.17 0.08 3.62
C GLY A 69 17.73 -0.37 2.27
N LYS A 70 18.57 -1.42 2.23
CA LYS A 70 19.14 -1.92 0.98
C LYS A 70 18.09 -2.67 0.16
N LEU A 71 17.86 -2.18 -1.06
CA LEU A 71 16.96 -2.79 -2.05
C LEU A 71 17.66 -3.88 -2.86
N THR A 72 17.00 -5.04 -3.01
CA THR A 72 17.42 -6.14 -3.90
C THR A 72 16.19 -6.67 -4.64
N ARG A 73 16.31 -6.95 -5.95
CA ARG A 73 15.20 -7.44 -6.76
C ARG A 73 15.30 -8.94 -7.01
N GLN A 74 14.15 -9.59 -6.95
CA GLN A 74 13.97 -10.99 -7.28
C GLN A 74 13.01 -11.10 -8.46
N GLU A 75 13.46 -11.72 -9.55
CA GLU A 75 12.60 -11.98 -10.70
C GLU A 75 11.58 -13.06 -10.37
N VAL A 76 10.31 -12.81 -10.73
CA VAL A 76 9.24 -13.78 -10.60
C VAL A 76 9.00 -14.43 -11.96
N LYS A 77 8.94 -15.75 -11.98
CA LYS A 77 8.58 -16.51 -13.18
C LYS A 77 7.06 -16.66 -13.25
N PHE A 78 6.47 -16.05 -14.27
CA PHE A 78 5.04 -16.15 -14.56
C PHE A 78 4.78 -17.23 -15.60
N ALA A 79 3.65 -17.93 -15.49
CA ALA A 79 3.23 -18.91 -16.50
C ALA A 79 2.77 -18.22 -17.80
N ASP A 80 2.13 -17.06 -17.65
CA ASP A 80 1.67 -16.21 -18.75
C ASP A 80 2.27 -14.80 -18.61
N PRO A 81 2.38 -14.01 -19.70
CA PRO A 81 2.76 -12.62 -19.63
C PRO A 81 1.79 -11.79 -18.76
N LEU A 82 2.32 -10.79 -18.06
CA LEU A 82 1.49 -9.85 -17.28
C LEU A 82 0.71 -8.90 -18.20
N ALA A 83 -0.54 -8.63 -17.84
CA ALA A 83 -1.35 -7.64 -18.55
C ALA A 83 -0.91 -6.21 -18.23
N THR A 84 -0.94 -5.33 -19.24
CA THR A 84 -0.46 -3.94 -19.16
C THR A 84 -1.57 -2.91 -19.00
N VAL A 85 -2.85 -3.33 -19.03
CA VAL A 85 -4.01 -2.45 -18.80
C VAL A 85 -3.96 -1.85 -17.39
N PRO A 86 -4.59 -0.68 -17.14
CA PRO A 86 -4.68 -0.10 -15.80
C PRO A 86 -5.14 -1.12 -14.75
N GLU A 87 -4.56 -1.06 -13.55
CA GLU A 87 -4.87 -1.93 -12.40
C GLU A 87 -4.54 -3.43 -12.55
N ALA A 88 -4.12 -3.89 -13.73
CA ALA A 88 -3.58 -5.25 -13.90
C ALA A 88 -2.07 -5.31 -13.58
N GLY A 89 -1.48 -6.51 -13.64
CA GLY A 89 -0.05 -6.74 -13.43
C GLY A 89 0.23 -7.65 -12.23
N PHE A 90 1.43 -7.56 -11.67
CA PHE A 90 1.76 -8.28 -10.44
C PHE A 90 1.31 -7.48 -9.22
N LEU A 91 0.13 -7.82 -8.71
CA LEU A 91 -0.53 -7.05 -7.64
C LEU A 91 0.00 -7.45 -6.26
N GLY A 92 -0.01 -8.74 -5.94
CA GLY A 92 0.38 -9.15 -4.61
C GLY A 92 0.61 -10.64 -4.47
N PHE A 93 1.23 -10.98 -3.35
CA PHE A 93 1.51 -12.34 -2.94
C PHE A 93 1.49 -12.41 -1.42
N VAL A 94 1.35 -13.61 -0.90
CA VAL A 94 1.45 -13.89 0.53
C VAL A 94 2.66 -14.76 0.80
N LEU A 95 3.35 -14.42 1.89
CA LEU A 95 4.45 -15.23 2.41
C LEU A 95 3.85 -16.45 3.11
N LYS A 96 4.28 -17.64 2.69
CA LYS A 96 3.95 -18.86 3.43
C LYS A 96 4.68 -18.85 4.75
N MET A 97 3.92 -18.87 5.84
CA MET A 97 4.43 -19.17 7.17
C MET A 97 5.15 -20.52 7.12
N ILE A 98 6.41 -20.53 7.54
CA ILE A 98 7.20 -21.76 7.53
C ILE A 98 6.61 -22.72 8.57
N LEU A 99 5.93 -23.76 8.12
CA LEU A 99 5.77 -24.99 8.89
C LEU A 99 7.06 -25.80 8.69
N PRO A 100 7.59 -26.48 9.72
CA PRO A 100 8.90 -27.11 9.68
C PRO A 100 8.91 -28.39 8.85
N ILE A 101 8.47 -28.37 7.59
CA ILE A 101 8.80 -29.38 6.57
C ILE A 101 8.96 -28.69 5.20
N ARG A 102 10.08 -29.01 4.55
CA ARG A 102 10.64 -28.47 3.31
C ARG A 102 9.63 -28.23 2.18
N LYS A 103 9.42 -26.95 1.84
CA LYS A 103 9.28 -26.34 0.48
C LYS A 103 8.68 -24.94 0.66
N LYS A 104 9.49 -23.90 0.41
CA LYS A 104 9.02 -22.52 0.28
C LYS A 104 8.03 -22.48 -0.88
N ARG A 105 6.78 -22.11 -0.60
CA ARG A 105 5.72 -21.94 -1.60
C ARG A 105 5.17 -20.56 -1.38
N MET A 106 5.33 -19.64 -2.32
CA MET A 106 4.68 -18.33 -2.28
C MET A 106 3.38 -18.47 -3.06
N ALA A 107 2.27 -17.93 -2.53
CA ALA A 107 1.02 -17.87 -3.27
C ALA A 107 0.91 -16.47 -3.87
N ILE A 108 0.83 -16.41 -5.21
CA ILE A 108 0.71 -15.17 -5.97
C ILE A 108 -0.74 -15.06 -6.42
N MET A 109 -1.38 -13.93 -6.15
CA MET A 109 -2.75 -13.67 -6.58
C MET A 109 -2.71 -12.87 -7.89
N PHE A 110 -3.27 -13.44 -8.96
CA PHE A 110 -3.46 -12.77 -10.24
C PHE A 110 -4.94 -12.48 -10.46
N MET A 111 -5.28 -11.23 -10.73
CA MET A 111 -6.61 -10.90 -11.25
C MET A 111 -6.54 -10.91 -12.78
N LYS A 112 -7.04 -11.99 -13.39
CA LYS A 112 -7.28 -12.04 -14.84
C LYS A 112 -8.59 -11.31 -15.13
N LYS A 113 -8.54 -10.25 -15.92
CA LYS A 113 -9.75 -9.62 -16.46
C LYS A 113 -10.45 -10.64 -17.36
N MET A 114 -11.60 -11.16 -16.93
CA MET A 114 -12.48 -11.92 -17.83
C MET A 114 -13.14 -10.92 -18.77
N GLY A 115 -12.86 -11.03 -20.07
CA GLY A 115 -13.45 -10.18 -21.09
C GLY A 115 -14.94 -10.46 -21.23
N ASN A 116 -15.77 -9.41 -21.19
CA ASN A 116 -17.14 -9.45 -21.71
C ASN A 116 -17.06 -9.73 -23.22
N ARG A 117 -17.68 -10.83 -23.64
CA ARG A 117 -18.17 -10.99 -25.02
C ARG A 117 -19.48 -10.24 -25.17
#